data_AF-A0A842STT1-F1
#
_entry.id   AF-A0A842STT1-F1
#
_cell.length_a   1.000
_cell.length_b   1.000
_cell.length_c   1.000
_cell.angle_alpha   90.00
_cell.angle_beta   90.00
_cell.angle_gamma   90.00
#
_symmetry.space_group_name_H-M   'P 1'
#
loop_
_entity.id
_entity.type
_entity.pdbx_description
1 polymer ?
#
loop_
_entity_poly.entity_id
_entity_poly.type
_entity_poly.pdbx_seq_one_letter_code
_entity_poly.pdbx_strand_id
1 'polypeptide(L)'
;MSRGQASTEFVILTAFMLVFFIGVTIGIQNQLLSVHQERNEELAAQLVSVINNEAVLAKEVNPGYRRTFYLPAVVDGTNYSLSLSDGLDVFVRYRGGDYLFFLDANVTNVTPLGPGENIIVHP
;
A
#
# COMPACT_ATOMS: atom_id res chain seq x y z
N MET A 1 14.21 -12.84 59.00
CA MET A 1 14.97 -12.16 57.93
C MET A 1 14.80 -12.82 56.54
N SER A 2 14.61 -14.14 56.42
CA SER A 2 14.51 -14.81 55.10
C SER A 2 13.30 -14.44 54.23
N ARG A 3 12.14 -14.11 54.83
CA ARG A 3 10.91 -13.82 54.08
C ARG A 3 10.97 -12.50 53.28
N GLY A 4 11.62 -11.47 53.83
CA GLY A 4 11.75 -10.17 53.15
C GLY A 4 12.67 -10.26 51.93
N GLN A 5 13.80 -10.96 52.07
CA GLN A 5 14.74 -11.19 50.98
C GLN A 5 14.09 -11.99 49.83
N ALA A 6 13.36 -13.07 50.15
CA ALA A 6 12.66 -13.86 49.14
C ALA A 6 11.59 -13.04 48.39
N SER A 7 10.85 -12.19 49.09
CA SER A 7 9.89 -11.27 48.44
C SER A 7 10.58 -10.27 47.51
N THR A 8 11.73 -9.73 47.90
CA THR A 8 12.50 -8.80 47.07
C THR A 8 13.04 -9.48 45.81
N GLU A 9 13.61 -10.69 45.94
CA GLU A 9 14.08 -11.48 44.79
C GLU A 9 12.95 -11.79 43.81
N PHE A 10 11.77 -12.15 44.33
CA PHE A 10 10.59 -12.39 43.49
C PHE A 10 10.14 -11.14 42.74
N VAL A 11 10.13 -9.98 43.38
CA VAL A 11 9.77 -8.70 42.74
C VAL A 11 10.78 -8.34 41.64
N ILE A 12 12.08 -8.51 41.88
CA ILE A 12 13.12 -8.24 40.89
C ILE A 12 12.99 -9.16 39.68
N LEU A 13 12.78 -10.46 39.90
CA LEU A 13 12.57 -11.43 38.82
C LEU A 13 11.31 -11.11 38.01
N THR A 14 10.22 -10.75 38.69
CA THR A 14 8.97 -10.37 38.04
C THR A 14 9.14 -9.11 37.20
N ALA A 15 9.83 -8.10 37.74
CA ALA A 15 10.12 -6.86 37.01
C ALA A 15 10.98 -7.13 35.76
N PHE A 16 12.00 -7.99 35.88
CA PHE A 16 12.82 -8.39 34.74
C PHE A 16 11.99 -9.11 33.66
N MET A 17 11.13 -10.05 34.06
CA MET A 17 10.23 -10.74 33.13
C MET A 17 9.29 -9.75 32.43
N LEU A 18 8.70 -8.80 33.15
CA LEU A 18 7.83 -7.78 32.55
C LEU A 18 8.56 -6.94 31.51
N VAL A 19 9.79 -6.48 31.81
CA VAL A 19 10.61 -5.74 30.84
C VAL A 19 10.89 -6.58 29.60
N PHE A 20 11.23 -7.86 29.78
CA PHE A 20 11.44 -8.79 28.69
C PHE A 20 10.17 -8.94 27.82
N PHE A 21 9.01 -9.16 28.44
CA PHE A 21 7.73 -9.27 27.73
C PHE A 21 7.37 -8.00 26.97
N ILE A 22 7.62 -6.82 27.54
CA ILE A 22 7.41 -5.54 26.85
C ILE A 22 8.31 -5.46 25.61
N GLY A 23 9.59 -5.80 25.74
CA GLY A 23 10.54 -5.80 24.61
C GLY A 23 10.08 -6.71 23.46
N VAL A 24 9.67 -7.94 23.78
CA VAL A 24 9.15 -8.89 22.79
C VAL A 24 7.87 -8.36 22.13
N THR A 25 6.95 -7.81 22.92
CA THR A 25 5.68 -7.27 22.41
C THR A 25 5.91 -6.12 21.43
N ILE A 26 6.82 -5.20 21.74
CA ILE A 26 7.20 -4.10 20.83
C ILE A 26 7.80 -4.66 19.53
N GLY A 27 8.69 -5.66 19.62
CA GLY A 27 9.26 -6.31 18.45
C GLY A 27 8.19 -6.91 17.52
N ILE A 28 7.23 -7.63 18.10
CA ILE A 28 6.10 -8.22 17.34
C ILE A 28 5.24 -7.13 16.70
N GLN A 29 4.91 -6.05 17.43
CA GLN A 29 4.09 -4.96 16.91
C GLN A 29 4.75 -4.28 15.71
N ASN A 30 6.05 -4.01 15.78
CA ASN A 30 6.79 -3.39 14.67
C ASN A 30 6.81 -4.28 13.43
N GLN A 31 7.04 -5.58 13.60
CA GLN A 31 6.99 -6.53 12.48
C GLN A 31 5.59 -6.63 11.86
N LEU A 32 4.54 -6.61 12.69
CA LEU A 32 3.17 -6.63 12.18
C LEU A 32 2.87 -5.37 11.37
N LEU A 33 3.29 -4.21 11.85
CA LEU A 33 3.11 -2.93 11.16
C LEU A 33 3.82 -2.92 9.80
N SER A 34 5.05 -3.42 9.73
CA SER A 34 5.79 -3.48 8.46
C SER A 34 5.12 -4.39 7.45
N VAL A 35 4.63 -5.57 7.88
CA VAL A 35 3.88 -6.49 7.01
C VAL A 35 2.60 -5.85 6.49
N HIS A 36 1.89 -5.07 7.31
CA HIS A 36 0.71 -4.34 6.87
C HIS A 36 1.04 -3.22 5.88
N GLN A 37 2.14 -2.50 6.07
CA GLN A 37 2.59 -1.47 5.13
C GLN A 37 2.99 -2.08 3.78
N GLU A 38 3.79 -3.14 3.78
CA GLU A 38 4.22 -3.86 2.59
C GLU A 38 3.02 -4.40 1.82
N ARG A 39 2.04 -5.01 2.51
CA ARG A 39 0.79 -5.46 1.88
C ARG A 39 -0.01 -4.32 1.27
N ASN A 40 -0.09 -3.17 1.93
CA ASN A 40 -0.82 -2.01 1.39
C ASN A 40 -0.12 -1.45 0.14
N GLU A 41 1.21 -1.42 0.13
CA GLU A 41 2.02 -1.04 -1.02
C GLU A 41 1.84 -2.02 -2.19
N GLU A 42 1.86 -3.32 -1.92
CA GLU A 42 1.62 -4.36 -2.93
C GLU A 42 0.24 -4.21 -3.57
N LEU A 43 -0.79 -3.98 -2.76
CA LEU A 43 -2.15 -3.73 -3.26
C LEU A 43 -2.23 -2.45 -4.11
N ALA A 44 -1.55 -1.38 -3.71
CA ALA A 44 -1.45 -0.16 -4.51
C ALA A 44 -0.70 -0.41 -5.83
N ALA A 45 0.39 -1.17 -5.79
CA ALA A 45 1.17 -1.56 -6.97
C ALA A 45 0.34 -2.41 -7.94
N GLN A 46 -0.50 -3.32 -7.44
CA GLN A 46 -1.41 -4.11 -8.27
C GLN A 46 -2.41 -3.21 -9.03
N LEU A 47 -2.96 -2.17 -8.39
CA LEU A 47 -3.81 -1.19 -9.09
C LEU A 47 -3.07 -0.50 -10.23
N VAL A 48 -1.85 -0.05 -9.97
CA VAL A 48 -1.04 0.65 -10.99
C VAL A 48 -0.60 -0.31 -12.09
N SER A 49 -0.34 -1.58 -11.79
CA SER A 49 0.03 -2.56 -12.80
C SER A 49 -1.02 -2.71 -13.90
N VAL A 50 -2.31 -2.62 -13.54
CA VAL A 50 -3.41 -2.63 -14.53
C VAL A 50 -3.34 -1.40 -15.43
N ILE A 51 -3.12 -0.22 -14.85
CA ILE A 51 -2.99 1.04 -15.60
C ILE A 51 -1.76 0.99 -16.51
N ASN A 52 -0.62 0.51 -16.00
CA ASN A 52 0.63 0.40 -16.75
C ASN A 52 0.51 -0.56 -17.92
N ASN A 53 -0.11 -1.73 -17.71
CA ASN A 53 -0.34 -2.69 -18.79
C ASN A 53 -1.20 -2.08 -19.89
N GLU A 54 -2.27 -1.36 -19.55
CA GLU A 54 -3.09 -0.67 -20.55
C GLU A 54 -2.33 0.48 -21.23
N ALA A 55 -1.47 1.21 -20.51
CA ALA A 55 -0.62 2.26 -21.08
C ALA A 55 0.42 1.73 -22.06
N VAL A 56 1.08 0.62 -21.74
CA VAL A 56 2.01 -0.07 -22.63
C VAL A 56 1.27 -0.57 -23.88
N LEU A 57 0.11 -1.21 -23.72
CA LEU A 57 -0.70 -1.64 -24.85
C LEU A 57 -1.14 -0.46 -25.73
N ALA A 58 -1.55 0.66 -25.12
CA ALA A 58 -1.93 1.85 -25.86
C ALA A 58 -0.78 2.42 -26.70
N LYS A 59 0.46 2.35 -26.19
CA LYS A 59 1.68 2.79 -26.89
C LYS A 59 2.07 1.86 -28.05
N GLU A 60 1.77 0.57 -27.97
CA GLU A 60 2.08 -0.39 -29.03
C GLU A 60 1.08 -0.34 -30.20
N VAL A 61 -0.11 0.21 -29.98
CA VAL A 61 -1.17 0.31 -31.00
C VAL A 61 -1.11 1.67 -31.72
N ASN A 62 -1.54 1.69 -32.98
CA ASN A 62 -1.60 2.91 -33.79
C ASN A 62 -2.39 4.05 -33.12
N PRO A 63 -2.06 5.33 -33.43
CA PRO A 63 -2.78 6.51 -32.95
C PRO A 63 -4.30 6.38 -33.13
N GLY A 64 -5.07 6.79 -32.11
CA GLY A 64 -6.52 6.60 -32.06
C GLY A 64 -6.98 5.35 -31.32
N TYR A 65 -6.06 4.62 -30.66
CA TYR A 65 -6.41 3.56 -29.72
C TYR A 65 -7.23 4.12 -28.57
N ARG A 66 -8.41 3.52 -28.36
CA ARG A 66 -9.30 3.82 -27.25
C ARG A 66 -9.80 2.52 -26.66
N ARG A 67 -9.56 2.32 -25.37
CA ARG A 67 -10.03 1.12 -24.66
C ARG A 67 -10.59 1.49 -23.30
N THR A 68 -11.65 0.78 -22.93
CA THR A 68 -12.21 0.82 -21.59
C THR A 68 -11.55 -0.26 -20.75
N PHE A 69 -11.10 0.09 -19.56
CA PHE A 69 -10.61 -0.83 -18.55
C PHE A 69 -11.29 -0.56 -17.20
N TYR A 70 -11.29 -1.57 -16.35
CA TYR A 70 -11.98 -1.52 -15.07
C TYR A 70 -10.99 -1.63 -13.92
N LEU A 71 -11.14 -0.73 -12.95
CA LEU A 71 -10.49 -0.81 -11.67
C LEU A 71 -11.53 -1.19 -10.59
N PRO A 72 -11.14 -1.96 -9.57
CA PRO A 72 -12.09 -2.41 -8.55
C PRO A 72 -12.73 -1.22 -7.82
N ALA A 73 -13.98 -1.33 -7.41
CA ALA A 73 -14.63 -0.23 -6.67
C ALA A 73 -13.96 0.03 -5.30
N VAL A 74 -13.46 -1.04 -4.68
CA VAL A 74 -12.77 -1.04 -3.39
C VAL A 74 -11.65 -2.06 -3.42
N VAL A 75 -10.60 -1.83 -2.63
CA VAL A 75 -9.51 -2.78 -2.42
C VAL A 75 -9.54 -3.17 -0.95
N ASP A 76 -9.65 -4.47 -0.67
CA ASP A 76 -9.76 -5.03 0.69
C ASP A 76 -10.83 -4.29 1.54
N GLY A 77 -12.01 -4.08 0.93
CA GLY A 77 -13.15 -3.38 1.53
C GLY A 77 -12.95 -1.88 1.78
N THR A 78 -11.84 -1.30 1.35
CA THR A 78 -11.47 0.10 1.60
C THR A 78 -11.46 0.90 0.31
N ASN A 79 -11.92 2.15 0.38
CA ASN A 79 -11.85 3.08 -0.74
C ASN A 79 -10.40 3.53 -0.97
N TYR A 80 -10.10 3.86 -2.22
CA TYR A 80 -8.83 4.43 -2.64
C TYR A 80 -9.10 5.57 -3.61
N SER A 81 -8.09 6.43 -3.80
CA SER A 81 -8.12 7.45 -4.85
C SER A 81 -6.84 7.39 -5.67
N LEU A 82 -6.99 7.67 -6.96
CA LEU A 82 -5.89 7.74 -7.91
C LEU A 82 -5.80 9.15 -8.47
N SER A 83 -4.60 9.62 -8.73
CA SER A 83 -4.37 10.81 -9.54
C SER A 83 -3.15 10.62 -10.42
N LEU A 84 -3.26 11.07 -11.67
CA LEU A 84 -2.17 11.03 -12.64
C LEU A 84 -1.59 12.44 -12.79
N SER A 85 -0.28 12.58 -12.64
CA SER A 85 0.47 13.79 -12.97
C SER A 85 1.34 13.55 -14.20
N ASP A 86 1.33 14.51 -15.12
CA ASP A 86 2.22 14.55 -16.31
C ASP A 86 2.15 13.32 -17.23
N GLY A 87 1.08 12.52 -17.10
CA GLY A 87 0.86 11.30 -17.87
C GLY A 87 1.78 10.13 -17.53
N LEU A 88 2.62 10.25 -16.50
CA LEU A 88 3.59 9.23 -16.09
C LEU A 88 3.52 8.88 -14.61
N ASP A 89 3.13 9.83 -13.76
CA ASP A 89 3.22 9.68 -12.31
C ASP A 89 1.84 9.36 -11.74
N VAL A 90 1.67 8.15 -11.20
CA VAL A 90 0.42 7.72 -10.57
C VAL A 90 0.56 7.80 -9.05
N PHE A 91 -0.22 8.67 -8.44
CA PHE A 91 -0.38 8.74 -7.00
C PHE A 91 -1.57 7.90 -6.58
N VAL A 92 -1.34 6.95 -5.68
CA VAL A 92 -2.35 6.11 -5.06
C VAL A 92 -2.47 6.49 -3.59
N ARG A 93 -3.65 6.94 -3.18
CA ARG A 93 -3.97 7.14 -1.77
C ARG A 93 -4.82 5.99 -1.29
N TYR A 94 -4.28 5.23 -0.33
CA TYR A 94 -4.92 4.02 0.19
C TYR A 94 -4.59 3.84 1.68
N ARG A 95 -5.63 3.61 2.50
CA ARG A 95 -5.50 3.42 3.97
C ARG A 95 -4.65 4.49 4.68
N GLY A 96 -4.71 5.72 4.20
CA GLY A 96 -3.95 6.86 4.76
C GLY A 96 -2.47 6.92 4.35
N GLY A 97 -2.00 5.97 3.54
CA GLY A 97 -0.72 6.04 2.84
C GLY A 97 -0.86 6.68 1.46
N ASP A 98 0.16 7.42 1.07
CA ASP A 98 0.33 7.96 -0.28
C ASP A 98 1.49 7.23 -0.95
N TYR A 99 1.22 6.58 -2.08
CA TYR A 99 2.18 5.78 -2.84
C TYR A 99 2.35 6.39 -4.23
N LEU A 100 3.60 6.54 -4.66
CA LEU A 100 3.94 7.09 -5.98
C LEU A 100 4.51 5.97 -6.85
N PHE A 101 3.94 5.80 -8.03
CA PHE A 101 4.41 4.87 -9.04
C PHE A 101 4.62 5.59 -10.36
N PHE A 102 5.57 5.10 -11.15
CA PHE A 102 5.90 5.62 -12.47
C PHE A 102 5.44 4.62 -13.53
N LEU A 103 4.76 5.13 -14.55
CA LEU A 103 4.32 4.33 -15.70
C LEU A 103 5.45 4.23 -16.73
N ASP A 104 5.52 3.09 -17.42
CA ASP A 104 6.51 2.82 -18.48
C ASP A 104 6.14 3.49 -19.81
N ALA A 105 4.92 3.99 -19.93
CA ALA A 105 4.37 4.65 -21.10
C ALA A 105 3.55 5.88 -20.70
N ASN A 106 3.73 6.97 -21.45
CA ASN A 106 2.97 8.19 -21.21
C ASN A 106 1.52 8.01 -21.65
N VAL A 107 0.60 8.31 -20.75
CA VAL A 107 -0.83 8.34 -20.96
C VAL A 107 -1.35 9.75 -20.69
N THR A 108 -1.60 10.50 -21.75
CA THR A 108 -2.03 11.91 -21.64
C THR A 108 -3.53 12.06 -21.43
N ASN A 109 -4.33 11.01 -21.68
CA ASN A 109 -5.79 11.09 -21.75
C ASN A 109 -6.45 9.87 -21.08
N VAL A 110 -6.32 9.74 -19.75
CA VAL A 110 -7.10 8.79 -18.95
C VAL A 110 -8.24 9.51 -18.25
N THR A 111 -9.49 9.21 -18.62
CA THR A 111 -10.65 9.96 -18.10
C THR A 111 -11.89 9.08 -17.89
N PRO A 112 -12.49 9.07 -16.69
CA PRO A 112 -11.88 9.42 -15.40
C PRO A 112 -10.77 8.43 -15.04
N LEU A 113 -9.88 8.80 -14.12
CA LEU A 113 -8.97 7.86 -13.46
C LEU A 113 -9.44 7.63 -12.02
N GLY A 114 -9.97 6.44 -11.74
CA GLY A 114 -10.53 6.11 -10.43
C GLY A 114 -11.22 4.75 -10.37
N PRO A 115 -11.95 4.47 -9.28
CA PRO A 115 -12.69 3.22 -9.12
C PRO A 115 -13.77 3.07 -10.21
N GLY A 116 -13.90 1.86 -10.76
CA GLY A 116 -14.89 1.55 -11.80
C GLY A 116 -14.34 1.68 -13.21
N GLU A 117 -15.11 2.29 -14.09
CA GLU A 117 -14.80 2.38 -15.52
C GLU A 117 -13.83 3.51 -15.83
N ASN A 118 -12.77 3.19 -16.55
CA ASN A 118 -11.73 4.12 -16.97
C ASN A 118 -11.50 3.96 -18.48
N ILE A 119 -11.18 5.07 -19.16
CA ILE A 119 -10.93 5.06 -20.60
C ILE A 119 -9.52 5.56 -20.83
N ILE A 120 -8.73 4.77 -21.55
CA ILE A 120 -7.39 5.15 -22.02
C ILE A 120 -7.46 5.57 -23.48
N VAL A 121 -6.80 6.68 -23.84
CA VAL A 121 -6.67 7.16 -25.21
C VAL A 121 -5.20 7.38 -25.54
N HIS A 122 -4.70 6.72 -26.59
CA HIS A 122 -3.40 7.03 -27.16
C HIS A 122 -3.52 8.25 -28.08
N PRO A 123 -2.71 9.30 -27.88
CA PRO A 123 -2.70 10.46 -28.77
C PRO A 123 -2.29 10.12 -30.21
#